data_AF-T0LHX2-F1
#
_entry.id   AF-T0LHX2-F1
#
_cell.length_a   1.000
_cell.length_b   1.000
_cell.length_c   1.000
_cell.angle_alpha   90.00
_cell.angle_beta   90.00
_cell.angle_gamma   90.00
#
_symmetry.space_group_name_H-M   'P 1'
#
loop_
_entity.id
_entity.type
_entity.pdbx_description
1 polymer ?
#
loop_
_entity_poly.entity_id
_entity_poly.type
_entity_poly.pdbx_seq_one_letter_code
_entity_poly.pdbx_strand_id
1 'polypeptide(L)' 'MKSYAQMINKFTKEFADTFCKDNGEIDWDKLVRFNSATAE' A
#
# COMPACT_ATOMS: atom_id res chain seq x y z
N MET A 1 -5.11 4.30 -21.96
CA MET A 1 -3.91 3.57 -21.49
C MET A 1 -3.03 4.39 -20.55
N LYS A 2 -2.62 5.62 -20.89
CA LYS A 2 -1.75 6.45 -20.03
C LYS A 2 -2.31 6.68 -18.61
N SER A 3 -3.59 7.01 -18.49
CA SER A 3 -4.28 7.22 -17.22
C SER A 3 -4.31 5.96 -16.33
N TYR A 4 -4.48 4.78 -16.93
CA TYR A 4 -4.49 3.51 -16.19
C TYR A 4 -3.11 3.20 -15.61
N ALA A 5 -2.04 3.33 -16.42
CA ALA A 5 -0.67 3.16 -15.94
C ALA A 5 -0.31 4.16 -14.84
N GLN A 6 -0.75 5.41 -14.97
CA GLN A 6 -0.57 6.42 -13.91
C GLN A 6 -1.29 6.04 -12.62
N MET A 7 -2.48 5.45 -12.70
CA MET A 7 -3.22 4.99 -11.53
C MET A 7 -2.49 3.86 -10.80
N ILE A 8 -1.95 2.88 -11.54
CA ILE A 8 -1.13 1.80 -10.97
C ILE A 8 0.09 2.39 -10.27
N ASN A 9 0.83 3.30 -10.92
CA ASN A 9 2.03 3.89 -10.32
C ASN A 9 1.71 4.67 -9.05
N LYS A 10 0.60 5.42 -9.05
CA LYS A 10 0.14 6.15 -7.86
C LYS A 10 -0.17 5.18 -6.72
N PHE A 11 -0.93 4.13 -7.00
CA PHE A 11 -1.27 3.10 -6.02
C PHE A 11 -0.02 2.39 -5.48
N THR A 12 0.90 1.95 -6.34
CA THR A 12 2.13 1.26 -5.93
C THR A 12 2.99 2.16 -5.06
N LYS A 13 3.09 3.46 -5.39
CA LYS A 13 3.82 4.43 -4.56
C LYS A 13 3.17 4.59 -3.19
N GLU A 14 1.86 4.86 -3.14
CA GLU A 14 1.14 5.04 -1.87
C GLU A 14 1.19 3.78 -1.00
N PHE A 15 1.13 2.60 -1.62
CA PHE A 15 1.30 1.32 -0.94
C PHE A 15 2.70 1.20 -0.34
N ALA A 16 3.76 1.44 -1.13
CA ALA A 16 5.14 1.34 -0.66
C ALA A 16 5.44 2.34 0.47
N ASP A 17 5.02 3.60 0.30
CA ASP A 17 5.21 4.67 1.28
C ASP A 17 4.49 4.35 2.62
N THR A 18 3.40 3.57 2.58
CA THR A 18 2.58 3.28 3.77
C THR A 18 2.87 1.91 4.40
N PHE A 19 3.12 0.88 3.60
CA PHE A 19 3.14 -0.52 4.01
C PHE A 19 4.48 -1.22 3.78
N CYS A 20 5.53 -0.52 3.36
CA CYS A 20 6.89 -1.07 3.32
C CYS A 20 7.78 -0.38 4.36
N LYS A 21 8.74 -1.14 4.90
CA LYS A 21 9.80 -0.64 5.78
C LYS A 21 10.92 0.01 4.96
N ASP A 22 11.82 0.72 5.64
CA ASP A 22 12.98 1.37 5.00
C ASP A 22 13.90 0.40 4.24
N ASN A 23 13.92 -0.88 4.63
CA ASN A 23 14.68 -1.94 3.96
C ASN A 23 13.95 -2.55 2.74
N GLY A 24 12.74 -2.07 2.42
CA GLY A 24 11.92 -2.54 1.30
C GLY A 24 11.03 -3.74 1.60
N GLU A 25 11.08 -4.31 2.81
CA GLU A 25 10.16 -5.39 3.20
C GLU A 25 8.75 -4.87 3.45
N ILE A 26 7.74 -5.68 3.14
CA ILE A 26 6.35 -5.38 3.49
C ILE A 26 6.17 -5.48 5.00
N ASP A 27 5.57 -4.44 5.59
CA ASP A 27 5.06 -4.45 6.96
C ASP A 27 3.70 -5.16 7.02
N TRP A 28 3.76 -6.49 7.08
CA TRP A 28 2.58 -7.35 7.09
C TRP A 28 1.66 -7.11 8.29
N ASP A 29 2.21 -6.82 9.47
CA ASP A 29 1.40 -6.56 10.66
C ASP A 29 0.53 -5.31 10.47
N LYS A 30 1.12 -4.23 9.94
CA LYS A 30 0.38 -3.01 9.59
C LYS A 30 -0.67 -3.26 8.50
N LEU A 31 -0.30 -3.98 7.44
CA LEU A 31 -1.21 -4.27 6.33
C LEU A 31 -2.41 -5.12 6.77
N VAL A 32 -2.18 -6.15 7.58
CA VAL A 32 -3.24 -7.01 8.12
C VAL A 32 -4.16 -6.21 9.03
N ARG A 33 -3.62 -5.44 9.98
CA ARG A 33 -4.43 -4.59 10.87
C ARG A 33 -5.30 -3.59 10.11
N PHE A 34 -4.75 -2.95 9.07
CA PHE A 34 -5.50 -2.03 8.23
C PHE A 34 -6.68 -2.71 7.54
N ASN A 35 -6.48 -3.89 6.95
CA ASN A 35 -7.54 -4.60 6.22
C ASN A 35 -8.53 -5.35 7.13
N SER A 36 -8.13 -5.63 8.38
CA SER A 36 -8.95 -6.32 9.37
C SER A 36 -9.61 -5.37 10.37
N ALA A 37 -9.37 -4.06 10.28
CA ALA A 37 -10.10 -3.07 11.06
C ALA A 37 -11.57 -3.10 10.65
N THR A 38 -12.45 -3.57 11.53
CA THR A 38 -13.89 -3.36 11.38
C THR A 38 -14.18 -1.87 11.48
N ALA A 39 -14.87 -1.32 10.49
CA ALA A 39 -15.45 0.01 10.63
C ALA A 39 -16.47 -0.02 11.78
N GLU A 40 -16.21 0.75 12.84
CA GLU A 40 -17.25 1.12 13.82
C GLU A 40 -18.17 2.18 13.22
#